data_AF-A0A1I1FBF6-F1
#
_entry.id   AF-A0A1I1FBF6-F1
#
_cell.length_a   1.000
_cell.length_b   1.000
_cell.length_c   1.000
_cell.angle_alpha   90.00
_cell.angle_beta   90.00
_cell.angle_gamma   90.00
#
_symmetry.space_group_name_H-M   'P 1'
#
loop_
_entity.id
_entity.type
_entity.pdbx_description
1 polymer ?
#
loop_
_entity_poly.entity_id
_entity_poly.type
_entity_poly.pdbx_seq_one_letter_code
_entity_poly.pdbx_strand_id
1 'polypeptide(L)'
;MIDKRDLISFFNKIENHTIELLREKEINSFKKLAVILLSELNVLAKEVNELLQVIKENNKEDSALQARAESSNGTIMEQILKTMTIINMLLNEEIGLDTAKNELSKLEGDIALSIRFEIACLPVIVSENIEVAKIFYEMKEFWDRHNDYMIAEYLFQNSVWKFFPKIEIDDVAIVIQGQVIYENDFTLETIYRYRRIYPRITIILSTWEGEVSDDFRWQTEAIGVVILENEMPEEHGASNICLQLKSSLEGTLWAQENSDVKYVLKTRTDQRIFLPDFLTYMKNMLKTFKVSSDGMAERIIFLGGFQSSVVCPFEVSDFLAFGNVGDIRNLYSSSGIDEKLIYNGMSNPDYRNTRAAVLRDSSHYDNIYAVYEMSPDERKLQCNKLMKYLDPETYIALSFYERVILKRKIDEAEDILEHYLTFLKECAVIVDSERLLFYWFKYENRFYYESSLVSMGSLTTSAWMDIYYSEK
;
A
#
# COMPACT_ATOMS: atom_id res chain seq x y z
N MET A 1 -25.22 20.52 8.39
CA MET A 1 -25.30 19.58 7.25
C MET A 1 -24.27 18.53 7.56
N ILE A 2 -24.67 17.27 7.66
CA ILE A 2 -23.71 16.18 7.83
C ILE A 2 -22.81 16.18 6.59
N ASP A 3 -21.50 16.18 6.77
CA ASP A 3 -20.61 15.92 5.66
C ASP A 3 -20.34 14.41 5.53
N LYS A 4 -19.55 14.05 4.53
CA LYS A 4 -19.24 12.65 4.28
C LYS A 4 -18.38 12.01 5.38
N ARG A 5 -17.51 12.79 6.02
CA ARG A 5 -16.66 12.31 7.12
C ARG A 5 -17.52 12.04 8.35
N ASP A 6 -18.45 12.95 8.66
CA ASP A 6 -19.42 12.75 9.72
C ASP A 6 -20.24 11.46 9.50
N LEU A 7 -20.64 11.19 8.25
CA LEU A 7 -21.35 9.97 7.88
C LEU A 7 -20.50 8.70 8.07
N ILE A 8 -19.22 8.73 7.68
CA ILE A 8 -18.28 7.61 7.91
C ILE A 8 -18.09 7.38 9.41
N SER A 9 -17.85 8.44 10.17
CA SER A 9 -17.69 8.37 11.63
C SER A 9 -18.92 7.79 12.31
N PHE A 10 -20.11 8.23 11.87
CA PHE A 10 -21.38 7.70 12.37
C PHE A 10 -21.57 6.23 12.01
N PHE A 11 -21.18 5.81 10.81
CA PHE A 11 -21.25 4.42 10.40
C PHE A 11 -20.26 3.53 11.18
N ASN A 12 -19.01 3.97 11.39
CA ASN A 12 -18.05 3.23 12.20
C ASN A 12 -18.58 3.01 13.64
N LYS A 13 -19.34 3.96 14.19
CA LYS A 13 -20.03 3.79 15.49
C LYS A 13 -21.10 2.69 15.45
N ILE A 14 -21.86 2.59 14.36
CA ILE A 14 -22.86 1.54 14.14
C ILE A 14 -22.17 0.17 14.11
N GLU A 15 -21.05 0.02 13.39
CA GLU A 15 -20.28 -1.23 13.34
C GLU A 15 -19.85 -1.66 14.75
N ASN A 16 -19.34 -0.74 15.56
CA ASN A 16 -18.94 -1.04 16.95
C ASN A 16 -20.13 -1.52 17.80
N HIS A 17 -21.29 -0.88 17.68
CA HIS A 17 -22.50 -1.34 18.37
C HIS A 17 -23.00 -2.70 17.84
N THR A 18 -22.81 -3.02 16.57
CA THR A 18 -23.08 -4.35 16.02
C THR A 18 -22.18 -5.40 16.68
N ILE A 19 -20.88 -5.11 16.82
CA ILE A 19 -19.94 -6.00 17.52
C ILE A 19 -20.35 -6.22 18.98
N GLU A 20 -20.73 -5.15 19.69
CA GLU A 20 -21.23 -5.23 21.07
C GLU A 20 -22.50 -6.09 21.16
N LEU A 21 -23.46 -5.87 20.27
CA LEU A 21 -24.70 -6.66 20.19
C LEU A 21 -24.41 -8.14 20.04
N LEU A 22 -23.50 -8.51 19.14
CA LEU A 22 -23.17 -9.90 18.83
C LEU A 22 -22.37 -10.61 19.94
N ARG A 23 -21.80 -9.85 20.88
CA ARG A 23 -21.08 -10.35 22.06
C ARG A 23 -21.96 -10.45 23.31
N GLU A 24 -23.10 -9.76 23.31
CA GLU A 24 -23.97 -9.68 24.47
C GLU A 24 -24.63 -11.04 24.75
N LYS A 25 -24.55 -11.46 26.02
CA LYS A 25 -25.09 -12.75 26.51
C LYS A 25 -26.37 -12.55 27.30
N GLU A 26 -26.60 -11.37 27.84
CA GLU A 26 -27.77 -11.05 28.66
C GLU A 26 -28.93 -10.59 27.77
N ILE A 27 -30.04 -11.32 27.80
CA ILE A 27 -31.15 -11.15 26.86
C ILE A 27 -31.73 -9.73 26.89
N ASN A 28 -31.84 -9.08 28.06
CA ASN A 28 -32.41 -7.73 28.12
C ASN A 28 -31.46 -6.69 27.54
N SER A 29 -30.16 -6.80 27.85
CA SER A 29 -29.12 -5.95 27.26
C SER A 29 -29.02 -6.16 25.75
N PHE A 30 -29.11 -7.40 25.29
CA PHE A 30 -29.14 -7.75 23.86
C PHE A 30 -30.31 -7.05 23.15
N LYS A 31 -31.53 -7.21 23.67
CA LYS A 31 -32.72 -6.55 23.10
C LYS A 31 -32.61 -5.04 23.09
N LYS A 32 -32.05 -4.46 24.15
CA LYS A 32 -31.82 -3.02 24.25
C LYS A 32 -30.82 -2.53 23.19
N LEU A 33 -29.69 -3.21 23.03
CA LEU A 33 -28.68 -2.88 22.02
C LEU A 33 -29.25 -2.99 20.60
N ALA A 34 -30.02 -4.03 20.31
CA ALA A 34 -30.62 -4.21 18.99
C ALA A 34 -31.61 -3.10 18.64
N VAL A 35 -32.43 -2.64 19.61
CA VAL A 35 -33.33 -1.49 19.42
C VAL A 35 -32.55 -0.20 19.17
N ILE A 36 -31.44 0.02 19.89
CA ILE A 36 -30.54 1.16 19.65
C ILE A 36 -29.98 1.09 18.22
N LEU A 37 -29.46 -0.06 17.81
CA LEU A 37 -28.86 -0.28 16.50
C LEU A 37 -29.87 -0.05 15.36
N LEU A 38 -31.10 -0.57 15.50
CA LEU A 38 -32.19 -0.29 14.55
C LEU A 38 -32.53 1.19 14.47
N SER A 39 -32.51 1.90 15.60
CA SER A 39 -32.71 3.36 15.61
C SER A 39 -31.58 4.09 14.89
N GLU A 40 -30.32 3.69 15.12
CA GLU A 40 -29.16 4.32 14.48
C GLU A 40 -29.11 4.05 12.97
N LEU A 41 -29.46 2.85 12.52
CA LEU A 41 -29.59 2.52 11.09
C LEU A 41 -30.68 3.35 10.40
N ASN A 42 -31.79 3.63 11.08
CA ASN A 42 -32.80 4.56 10.56
C ASN A 42 -32.27 6.00 10.43
N VAL A 43 -31.49 6.45 11.41
CA VAL A 43 -30.82 7.77 11.33
C VAL A 43 -29.83 7.76 10.16
N LEU A 44 -29.02 6.72 10.02
CA LEU A 44 -28.04 6.59 8.93
C LEU A 44 -28.74 6.69 7.56
N ALA A 45 -29.82 5.93 7.37
CA ALA A 45 -30.61 6.00 6.14
C ALA A 45 -31.08 7.43 5.83
N LYS A 46 -31.61 8.13 6.84
CA LYS A 46 -32.04 9.51 6.70
C LYS A 46 -30.90 10.43 6.29
N GLU A 47 -29.76 10.37 7.00
CA GLU A 47 -28.58 11.20 6.73
C GLU A 47 -27.98 10.94 5.34
N VAL A 48 -27.90 9.68 4.91
CA VAL A 48 -27.48 9.30 3.54
C VAL A 48 -28.39 9.94 2.49
N ASN A 49 -29.71 9.85 2.68
CA ASN A 49 -30.68 10.39 1.73
C ASN A 49 -30.59 11.92 1.64
N GLU A 50 -30.49 12.60 2.78
CA GLU A 50 -30.36 14.06 2.85
C GLU A 50 -29.08 14.52 2.15
N LEU A 51 -27.94 13.88 2.43
CA LEU A 51 -26.66 14.21 1.78
C LEU A 51 -26.72 14.01 0.26
N LEU A 52 -27.26 12.87 -0.20
CA LEU A 52 -27.40 12.59 -1.63
C LEU A 52 -28.37 13.55 -2.33
N GLN A 53 -29.43 13.99 -1.65
CA GLN A 53 -30.32 15.02 -2.16
C GLN A 53 -29.58 16.36 -2.35
N VAL A 54 -28.80 16.79 -1.35
CA VAL A 54 -27.97 18.01 -1.48
C VAL A 54 -26.98 17.89 -2.64
N ILE A 55 -26.36 16.72 -2.82
CA ILE A 55 -25.46 16.46 -3.97
C ILE A 55 -26.20 16.63 -5.31
N LYS A 56 -27.41 16.07 -5.44
CA LYS A 56 -28.21 16.22 -6.66
C LYS A 56 -28.62 17.68 -6.92
N GLU A 57 -28.99 18.40 -5.86
CA GLU A 57 -29.45 19.79 -5.95
C GLU A 57 -28.33 20.76 -6.31
N ASN A 58 -27.11 20.52 -5.81
CA ASN A 58 -25.93 21.34 -6.11
C ASN A 58 -25.33 21.03 -7.49
N ASN A 59 -25.55 19.84 -8.04
CA ASN A 59 -24.98 19.40 -9.31
C ASN A 59 -26.06 19.24 -10.40
N LYS A 60 -27.03 20.17 -10.46
CA LYS A 60 -28.17 20.10 -11.41
C LYS A 60 -27.78 20.01 -12.88
N GLU A 61 -26.60 20.52 -13.22
CA GLU A 61 -26.09 20.52 -14.60
C GLU A 61 -25.24 19.29 -14.92
N ASP A 62 -24.86 18.48 -13.92
CA ASP A 62 -24.09 17.25 -14.09
C ASP A 62 -24.99 16.01 -13.99
N SER A 63 -25.59 15.65 -15.13
CA SER A 63 -26.46 14.48 -15.25
C SER A 63 -25.80 13.15 -14.84
N ALA A 64 -24.47 13.02 -14.95
CA ALA A 64 -23.76 11.80 -14.59
C ALA A 64 -23.62 11.67 -13.06
N LEU A 65 -23.29 12.77 -12.37
CA LEU A 65 -23.29 12.82 -10.91
C LEU A 65 -24.68 12.59 -10.34
N GLN A 66 -25.73 13.16 -10.97
CA GLN A 66 -27.11 12.91 -10.55
C GLN A 66 -27.50 11.45 -10.67
N ALA A 67 -27.35 10.85 -11.85
CA ALA A 67 -27.68 9.43 -12.09
C ALA A 67 -26.97 8.51 -11.10
N ARG A 68 -25.72 8.82 -10.78
CA ARG A 68 -24.94 8.05 -9.81
C ARG A 68 -25.43 8.26 -8.39
N ALA A 69 -25.70 9.48 -7.96
CA ALA A 69 -26.27 9.75 -6.64
C ALA A 69 -27.59 8.98 -6.43
N GLU A 70 -28.41 8.80 -7.48
CA GLU A 70 -29.62 7.96 -7.38
C GLU A 70 -29.29 6.47 -7.24
N SER A 71 -28.37 5.97 -8.06
CA SER A 71 -27.92 4.57 -8.00
C SER A 71 -27.29 4.22 -6.65
N SER A 72 -26.45 5.10 -6.11
CA SER A 72 -25.80 4.93 -4.80
C SER A 72 -26.84 4.95 -3.68
N ASN A 73 -27.85 5.85 -3.75
CA ASN A 73 -28.93 5.89 -2.76
C ASN A 73 -29.67 4.55 -2.72
N GLY A 74 -30.10 4.05 -3.88
CA GLY A 74 -30.82 2.77 -3.96
C GLY A 74 -30.02 1.61 -3.37
N THR A 75 -28.73 1.53 -3.70
CA THR A 75 -27.83 0.46 -3.24
C THR A 75 -27.62 0.51 -1.73
N ILE A 76 -27.27 1.68 -1.18
CA ILE A 76 -27.01 1.86 0.26
C ILE A 76 -28.29 1.62 1.07
N MET A 77 -29.44 2.12 0.60
CA MET A 77 -30.71 1.91 1.27
C MET A 77 -31.12 0.44 1.30
N GLU A 78 -30.93 -0.29 0.20
CA GLU A 78 -31.19 -1.72 0.15
C GLU A 78 -30.32 -2.48 1.16
N GLN A 79 -29.04 -2.13 1.27
CA GLN A 79 -28.13 -2.75 2.23
C GLN A 79 -28.54 -2.44 3.68
N ILE A 80 -28.84 -1.17 4.01
CA ILE A 80 -29.30 -0.79 5.35
C ILE A 80 -30.58 -1.54 5.73
N LEU A 81 -31.55 -1.64 4.82
CA LEU A 81 -32.81 -2.36 5.06
C LEU A 81 -32.56 -3.86 5.29
N LYS A 82 -31.62 -4.48 4.57
CA LYS A 82 -31.21 -5.88 4.82
C LYS A 82 -30.58 -6.03 6.19
N THR A 83 -29.67 -5.14 6.58
CA THR A 83 -29.05 -5.14 7.91
C THR A 83 -30.12 -5.06 9.01
N MET A 84 -31.07 -4.12 8.88
CA MET A 84 -32.20 -3.99 9.80
C MET A 84 -33.09 -5.25 9.84
N THR A 85 -33.29 -5.90 8.69
CA THR A 85 -34.06 -7.14 8.60
C THR A 85 -33.37 -8.26 9.38
N ILE A 86 -32.06 -8.43 9.20
CA ILE A 86 -31.28 -9.45 9.92
C ILE A 86 -31.28 -9.20 11.43
N ILE A 87 -31.14 -7.95 11.87
CA ILE A 87 -31.22 -7.60 13.30
C ILE A 87 -32.60 -7.96 13.86
N ASN A 88 -33.68 -7.67 13.13
CA ASN A 88 -35.03 -8.04 13.55
C ASN A 88 -35.25 -9.56 13.59
N MET A 89 -34.76 -10.29 12.59
CA MET A 89 -34.81 -11.76 12.58
C MET A 89 -34.04 -12.33 13.77
N LEU A 90 -32.87 -11.78 14.09
CA LEU A 90 -32.07 -12.19 15.24
C LEU A 90 -32.79 -11.88 16.56
N LEU A 91 -33.42 -10.71 16.68
CA LEU A 91 -34.26 -10.32 17.83
C LEU A 91 -35.45 -11.27 18.06
N ASN A 92 -36.03 -11.78 16.98
CA ASN A 92 -37.16 -12.70 16.99
C ASN A 92 -36.74 -14.19 17.03
N GLU A 93 -35.44 -14.48 17.18
CA GLU A 93 -34.88 -15.84 17.18
C GLU A 93 -35.18 -16.64 15.88
N GLU A 94 -35.39 -15.94 14.76
CA GLU A 94 -35.66 -16.54 13.44
C GLU A 94 -34.39 -17.04 12.74
N ILE A 95 -33.22 -16.52 13.13
CA ILE A 95 -31.89 -16.91 12.64
C ILE A 95 -30.92 -17.11 13.80
N GLY A 96 -29.93 -17.99 13.60
CA GLY A 96 -28.86 -18.21 14.57
C GLY A 96 -27.82 -17.09 14.58
N LEU A 97 -27.15 -16.90 15.72
CA LEU A 97 -26.13 -15.86 15.91
C LEU A 97 -24.99 -15.94 14.89
N ASP A 98 -24.48 -17.14 14.58
CA ASP A 98 -23.38 -17.32 13.62
C ASP A 98 -23.79 -16.91 12.19
N THR A 99 -25.03 -17.21 11.81
CA THR A 99 -25.58 -16.80 10.51
C THR A 99 -25.75 -15.29 10.45
N ALA A 100 -26.31 -14.69 11.51
CA ALA A 100 -26.46 -13.25 11.60
C ALA A 100 -25.11 -12.53 11.56
N LYS A 101 -24.11 -13.04 12.29
CA LYS A 101 -22.75 -12.49 12.30
C LYS A 101 -22.15 -12.42 10.90
N ASN A 102 -22.22 -13.52 10.14
CA ASN A 102 -21.66 -13.59 8.78
C ASN A 102 -22.39 -12.65 7.81
N GLU A 103 -23.73 -12.63 7.85
CA GLU A 103 -24.54 -11.77 6.97
C GLU A 103 -24.37 -10.28 7.30
N LEU A 104 -24.38 -9.91 8.59
CA LEU A 104 -24.21 -8.52 9.04
C LEU A 104 -22.83 -8.01 8.68
N SER A 105 -21.77 -8.77 8.98
CA SER A 105 -20.39 -8.39 8.66
C SER A 105 -20.24 -8.07 7.17
N LYS A 106 -20.75 -8.95 6.29
CA LYS A 106 -20.70 -8.71 4.84
C LYS A 106 -21.47 -7.45 4.41
N LEU A 107 -22.69 -7.25 4.92
CA LEU A 107 -23.50 -6.08 4.59
C LEU A 107 -22.86 -4.79 5.09
N GLU A 108 -22.28 -4.80 6.29
CA GLU A 108 -21.58 -3.65 6.84
C GLU A 108 -20.34 -3.31 6.02
N GLY A 109 -19.56 -4.31 5.58
CA GLY A 109 -18.46 -4.11 4.64
C GLY A 109 -18.91 -3.48 3.31
N ASP A 110 -20.04 -3.94 2.76
CA ASP A 110 -20.61 -3.37 1.54
C ASP A 110 -21.10 -1.92 1.75
N ILE A 111 -21.72 -1.61 2.89
CA ILE A 111 -22.13 -0.25 3.26
C ILE A 111 -20.90 0.64 3.47
N ALA A 112 -19.87 0.16 4.17
CA ALA A 112 -18.62 0.86 4.40
C ALA A 112 -18.00 1.32 3.07
N LEU A 113 -17.87 0.41 2.11
CA LEU A 113 -17.37 0.69 0.77
C LEU A 113 -18.25 1.69 0.01
N SER A 114 -19.58 1.56 0.13
CA SER A 114 -20.54 2.39 -0.60
C SER A 114 -20.56 3.82 -0.06
N ILE A 115 -20.65 3.98 1.26
CA ILE A 115 -20.51 5.28 1.93
C ILE A 115 -19.16 5.88 1.57
N ARG A 116 -18.06 5.11 1.58
CA ARG A 116 -16.71 5.61 1.30
C ARG A 116 -16.44 5.99 -0.14
N PHE A 117 -17.03 5.33 -1.13
CA PHE A 117 -16.60 5.50 -2.54
C PHE A 117 -17.72 5.74 -3.55
N GLU A 118 -18.99 5.71 -3.13
CA GLU A 118 -20.15 5.89 -4.03
C GLU A 118 -20.95 7.16 -3.75
N ILE A 119 -20.72 7.82 -2.62
CA ILE A 119 -21.22 9.16 -2.31
C ILE A 119 -20.15 10.17 -2.70
N ALA A 120 -20.43 11.16 -3.55
CA ALA A 120 -19.48 12.24 -3.82
C ALA A 120 -19.39 13.20 -2.62
N CYS A 121 -18.22 13.79 -2.32
CA CYS A 121 -18.19 14.93 -1.42
C CYS A 121 -18.47 16.21 -2.19
N LEU A 122 -19.16 17.11 -1.53
CA LEU A 122 -19.43 18.44 -2.03
C LEU A 122 -18.18 19.31 -1.85
N PRO A 123 -17.80 20.14 -2.84
CA PRO A 123 -16.74 21.11 -2.64
C PRO A 123 -17.14 22.05 -1.48
N VAL A 124 -16.33 22.05 -0.42
CA VAL A 124 -16.59 22.82 0.80
C VAL A 124 -16.30 24.31 0.61
N ILE A 125 -15.41 24.64 -0.35
CA ILE A 125 -14.94 26.01 -0.60
C ILE A 125 -14.95 26.27 -2.11
N VAL A 126 -15.73 27.26 -2.54
CA VAL A 126 -15.65 27.84 -3.88
C VAL A 126 -15.12 29.26 -3.72
N SER A 127 -13.99 29.57 -4.34
CA SER A 127 -13.34 30.86 -4.15
C SER A 127 -12.94 31.46 -5.49
N GLU A 128 -13.43 32.66 -5.75
CA GLU A 128 -13.12 33.43 -6.96
C GLU A 128 -11.85 34.26 -6.69
N ASN A 129 -10.77 33.99 -7.42
CA ASN A 129 -9.44 34.61 -7.29
C ASN A 129 -8.67 34.23 -6.02
N ILE A 130 -8.11 33.01 -6.01
CA ILE A 130 -7.21 32.56 -4.97
C ILE A 130 -5.74 32.63 -5.42
N GLU A 131 -4.88 33.13 -4.55
CA GLU A 131 -3.43 32.99 -4.68
C GLU A 131 -3.00 31.54 -4.42
N VAL A 132 -2.01 31.06 -5.17
CA VAL A 132 -1.49 29.68 -5.06
C VAL A 132 -1.17 29.30 -3.60
N ALA A 133 -0.51 30.18 -2.84
CA ALA A 133 -0.20 29.93 -1.42
C ALA A 133 -1.44 29.71 -0.55
N LYS A 134 -2.54 30.41 -0.86
CA LYS A 134 -3.81 30.23 -0.18
C LYS A 134 -4.49 28.91 -0.59
N ILE A 135 -4.32 28.43 -1.83
CA ILE A 135 -4.72 27.06 -2.22
C ILE A 135 -4.03 26.05 -1.30
N PHE A 136 -2.70 26.13 -1.16
CA PHE A 136 -1.94 25.19 -0.32
C PHE A 136 -2.37 25.22 1.16
N TYR A 137 -2.64 26.40 1.70
CA TYR A 137 -3.14 26.53 3.08
C TYR A 137 -4.54 25.92 3.24
N GLU A 138 -5.48 26.27 2.36
CA GLU A 138 -6.85 25.76 2.39
C GLU A 138 -6.90 24.26 2.10
N MET A 139 -5.99 23.74 1.27
CA MET A 139 -5.84 22.31 1.04
C MET A 139 -5.39 21.58 2.29
N LYS A 140 -4.42 22.10 3.03
CA LYS A 140 -4.01 21.48 4.29
C LYS A 140 -5.18 21.42 5.27
N GLU A 141 -5.90 22.53 5.41
CA GLU A 141 -7.10 22.57 6.23
C GLU A 141 -8.18 21.59 5.74
N PHE A 142 -8.31 21.45 4.41
CA PHE A 142 -9.19 20.47 3.79
C PHE A 142 -8.75 19.03 4.10
N TRP A 143 -7.47 18.70 4.00
CA TRP A 143 -6.91 17.37 4.32
C TRP A 143 -7.17 17.01 5.78
N ASP A 144 -6.80 17.90 6.70
CA ASP A 144 -7.03 17.75 8.14
C ASP A 144 -8.52 17.57 8.45
N ARG A 145 -9.40 18.28 7.70
CA ARG A 145 -10.86 18.17 7.85
C ARG A 145 -11.43 16.90 7.24
N HIS A 146 -10.84 16.29 6.23
CA HIS A 146 -11.42 15.13 5.55
C HIS A 146 -10.66 13.82 5.81
N ASN A 147 -9.58 13.86 6.58
CA ASN A 147 -8.62 12.76 6.72
C ASN A 147 -8.16 12.24 5.35
N ASP A 148 -8.04 13.13 4.36
CA ASP A 148 -7.60 12.78 3.02
C ASP A 148 -6.10 13.07 2.86
N TYR A 149 -5.37 12.08 2.36
CA TYR A 149 -3.91 12.08 2.24
C TYR A 149 -3.50 12.46 0.83
N MET A 150 -3.87 13.65 0.43
CA MET A 150 -3.52 14.22 -0.86
C MET A 150 -2.15 14.90 -0.73
N ILE A 151 -1.17 14.55 -1.56
CA ILE A 151 0.04 15.38 -1.71
C ILE A 151 -0.24 16.43 -2.79
N ALA A 152 0.30 17.63 -2.60
CA ALA A 152 0.03 18.75 -3.49
C ALA A 152 0.41 18.52 -4.97
N GLU A 153 1.40 17.67 -5.25
CA GLU A 153 1.76 17.27 -6.61
C GLU A 153 0.64 16.46 -7.31
N TYR A 154 -0.15 15.73 -6.52
CA TYR A 154 -1.25 14.89 -6.98
C TYR A 154 -2.61 15.60 -6.94
N LEU A 155 -2.63 16.90 -6.66
CA LEU A 155 -3.81 17.76 -6.54
C LEU A 155 -4.83 17.60 -7.66
N PHE A 156 -4.32 17.46 -8.88
CA PHE A 156 -5.17 17.45 -10.08
C PHE A 156 -5.66 16.04 -10.43
N GLN A 157 -5.00 14.99 -9.92
CA GLN A 157 -5.33 13.60 -10.25
C GLN A 157 -6.17 12.93 -9.18
N ASN A 158 -6.00 13.31 -7.91
CA ASN A 158 -6.59 12.60 -6.78
C ASN A 158 -7.65 13.39 -6.00
N SER A 159 -8.09 14.58 -6.45
CA SER A 159 -9.11 15.37 -5.73
C SER A 159 -10.28 14.49 -5.30
N VAL A 160 -10.26 14.07 -4.04
CA VAL A 160 -11.30 13.57 -3.13
C VAL A 160 -12.42 12.66 -3.68
N TRP A 161 -13.02 12.81 -4.88
CA TRP A 161 -14.22 12.07 -5.31
C TRP A 161 -14.33 11.80 -6.81
N LYS A 162 -13.35 11.11 -7.41
CA LYS A 162 -13.61 10.35 -8.64
C LYS A 162 -14.05 8.94 -8.28
N PHE A 163 -15.08 8.50 -8.99
CA PHE A 163 -15.51 7.12 -8.94
C PHE A 163 -14.37 6.16 -9.29
N PHE A 164 -13.96 5.32 -8.34
CA PHE A 164 -12.96 4.31 -8.63
C PHE A 164 -13.51 3.28 -9.62
N PRO A 165 -12.71 2.90 -10.64
CA PRO A 165 -13.06 1.77 -11.49
C PRO A 165 -13.17 0.51 -10.63
N LYS A 166 -13.97 -0.46 -11.09
CA LYS A 166 -13.88 -1.84 -10.63
C LYS A 166 -13.07 -2.58 -11.68
N ILE A 167 -11.90 -3.06 -11.32
CA ILE A 167 -10.96 -3.74 -12.22
C ILE A 167 -10.92 -5.20 -11.80
N GLU A 168 -11.22 -6.06 -12.77
CA GLU A 168 -11.25 -7.50 -12.57
C GLU A 168 -9.87 -8.10 -12.76
N ILE A 169 -9.25 -8.49 -11.63
CA ILE A 169 -7.98 -9.22 -11.55
C ILE A 169 -8.17 -10.31 -10.51
N ASP A 170 -7.76 -11.53 -10.84
CA ASP A 170 -7.91 -12.72 -10.00
C ASP A 170 -6.60 -13.52 -9.84
N ASP A 171 -5.56 -13.18 -10.61
CA ASP A 171 -4.25 -13.84 -10.59
C ASP A 171 -3.20 -13.09 -9.76
N VAL A 172 -3.63 -12.13 -8.92
CA VAL A 172 -2.77 -11.31 -8.07
C VAL A 172 -3.26 -11.31 -6.62
N ALA A 173 -2.33 -11.45 -5.66
CA ALA A 173 -2.56 -11.11 -4.27
C ALA A 173 -1.84 -9.80 -3.88
N ILE A 174 -2.45 -9.02 -2.99
CA ILE A 174 -1.78 -7.90 -2.31
C ILE A 174 -1.45 -8.34 -0.89
N VAL A 175 -0.16 -8.36 -0.55
CA VAL A 175 0.38 -8.59 0.79
C VAL A 175 0.77 -7.24 1.38
N ILE A 176 0.04 -6.82 2.42
CA ILE A 176 0.30 -5.59 3.17
C ILE A 176 1.02 -5.98 4.46
N GLN A 177 2.24 -5.48 4.61
CA GLN A 177 3.15 -5.88 5.67
C GLN A 177 3.34 -4.78 6.71
N GLY A 178 3.34 -5.14 8.00
CA GLY A 178 3.80 -4.27 9.09
C GLY A 178 2.76 -3.98 10.16
N GLN A 179 3.09 -3.03 11.04
CA GLN A 179 2.23 -2.58 12.14
C GLN A 179 1.04 -1.75 11.60
N VAL A 180 -0.14 -1.95 12.17
CA VAL A 180 -1.36 -1.25 11.73
C VAL A 180 -1.26 0.23 12.08
N ILE A 181 -1.49 1.10 11.11
CA ILE A 181 -1.55 2.55 11.31
C ILE A 181 -3.00 2.95 11.58
N TYR A 182 -3.34 3.04 12.86
CA TYR A 182 -4.65 3.49 13.34
C TYR A 182 -4.83 5.01 13.24
N GLU A 183 -3.74 5.77 13.10
CA GLU A 183 -3.83 7.22 12.95
C GLU A 183 -4.65 7.58 11.70
N ASN A 184 -5.78 8.26 11.94
CA ASN A 184 -6.82 8.60 10.97
C ASN A 184 -7.23 7.41 10.07
N ASP A 185 -7.26 6.20 10.61
CA ASP A 185 -7.64 4.98 9.91
C ASP A 185 -6.80 4.69 8.65
N PHE A 186 -5.53 5.14 8.59
CA PHE A 186 -4.73 5.10 7.37
C PHE A 186 -4.66 3.71 6.71
N THR A 187 -4.33 2.67 7.48
CA THR A 187 -4.23 1.30 6.93
C THR A 187 -5.60 0.78 6.50
N LEU A 188 -6.64 1.04 7.29
CA LEU A 188 -8.02 0.61 7.00
C LEU A 188 -8.53 1.24 5.70
N GLU A 189 -8.36 2.56 5.53
CA GLU A 189 -8.78 3.28 4.33
C GLU A 189 -7.97 2.85 3.09
N THR A 190 -6.70 2.47 3.25
CA THR A 190 -5.90 1.88 2.16
C THR A 190 -6.48 0.53 1.72
N ILE A 191 -6.84 -0.33 2.67
CA ILE A 191 -7.44 -1.64 2.39
C ILE A 191 -8.81 -1.46 1.70
N TYR A 192 -9.67 -0.59 2.22
CA TYR A 192 -10.96 -0.26 1.61
C TYR A 192 -10.79 0.24 0.16
N ARG A 193 -9.80 1.10 -0.09
CA ARG A 193 -9.49 1.59 -1.44
C ARG A 193 -9.10 0.44 -2.36
N TYR A 194 -8.19 -0.43 -1.95
CA TYR A 194 -7.75 -1.56 -2.77
C TYR A 194 -8.89 -2.53 -3.05
N ARG A 195 -9.71 -2.88 -2.05
CA ARG A 195 -10.90 -3.72 -2.26
C ARG A 195 -11.90 -3.06 -3.21
N ARG A 196 -12.10 -1.74 -3.12
CA ARG A 196 -13.02 -1.02 -4.01
C ARG A 196 -12.59 -1.06 -5.47
N ILE A 197 -11.28 -0.94 -5.70
CA ILE A 197 -10.68 -0.96 -7.03
C ILE A 197 -10.66 -2.39 -7.57
N TYR A 198 -10.31 -3.36 -6.73
CA TYR A 198 -10.13 -4.76 -7.09
C TYR A 198 -11.06 -5.65 -6.23
N PRO A 199 -12.33 -5.82 -6.63
CA PRO A 199 -13.32 -6.48 -5.79
C PRO A 199 -13.00 -7.93 -5.45
N ARG A 200 -12.31 -8.65 -6.36
CA ARG A 200 -12.08 -10.10 -6.27
C ARG A 200 -10.66 -10.52 -5.92
N ILE A 201 -9.71 -9.59 -5.76
CA ILE A 201 -8.33 -9.98 -5.44
C ILE A 201 -8.22 -10.51 -4.01
N THR A 202 -7.21 -11.33 -3.79
CA THR A 202 -6.77 -11.69 -2.45
C THR A 202 -6.04 -10.52 -1.82
N ILE A 203 -6.50 -10.05 -0.65
CA ILE A 203 -5.79 -9.03 0.16
C ILE A 203 -5.43 -9.68 1.48
N ILE A 204 -4.15 -9.64 1.82
CA ILE A 204 -3.58 -10.25 3.02
C ILE A 204 -2.92 -9.14 3.82
N LEU A 205 -3.38 -8.92 5.04
CA LEU A 205 -2.68 -8.11 6.04
C LEU A 205 -1.81 -9.04 6.88
N SER A 206 -0.50 -8.97 6.71
CA SER A 206 0.48 -9.75 7.48
C SER A 206 1.12 -8.84 8.54
N THR A 207 0.73 -9.06 9.78
CA THR A 207 1.05 -8.20 10.93
C THR A 207 1.41 -9.05 12.16
N TRP A 208 1.43 -8.47 13.37
CA TRP A 208 1.89 -9.13 14.60
C TRP A 208 0.73 -9.58 15.48
N GLU A 209 0.94 -10.63 16.27
CA GLU A 209 -0.01 -11.07 17.28
C GLU A 209 -0.34 -9.96 18.29
N GLY A 210 -1.64 -9.72 18.50
CA GLY A 210 -2.14 -8.71 19.44
C GLY A 210 -2.13 -7.27 18.90
N GLU A 211 -1.70 -7.09 17.65
CA GLU A 211 -1.69 -5.78 16.97
C GLU A 211 -3.11 -5.35 16.54
N VAL A 212 -3.94 -6.32 16.13
CA VAL A 212 -5.22 -6.07 15.47
C VAL A 212 -6.34 -5.95 16.51
N SER A 213 -7.00 -4.80 16.56
CA SER A 213 -8.19 -4.61 17.39
C SER A 213 -9.38 -5.39 16.85
N ASP A 214 -10.33 -5.71 17.72
CA ASP A 214 -11.57 -6.40 17.34
C ASP A 214 -12.37 -5.64 16.27
N ASP A 215 -12.46 -4.31 16.42
CA ASP A 215 -13.17 -3.43 15.48
C ASP A 215 -12.49 -3.45 14.10
N PHE A 216 -11.16 -3.31 14.07
CA PHE A 216 -10.39 -3.36 12.82
C PHE A 216 -10.53 -4.72 12.13
N ARG A 217 -10.47 -5.81 12.91
CA ARG A 217 -10.69 -7.17 12.42
C ARG A 217 -12.07 -7.30 11.78
N TRP A 218 -13.11 -6.87 12.49
CA TRP A 218 -14.48 -6.91 12.00
C TRP A 218 -14.61 -6.19 10.66
N GLN A 219 -14.11 -4.95 10.59
CA GLN A 219 -14.17 -4.10 9.41
C GLN A 219 -13.41 -4.66 8.20
N THR A 220 -12.24 -5.27 8.43
CA THR A 220 -11.42 -5.80 7.34
C THR A 220 -11.88 -7.19 6.88
N GLU A 221 -12.26 -8.08 7.79
CA GLU A 221 -12.82 -9.39 7.44
C GLU A 221 -14.20 -9.25 6.75
N ALA A 222 -14.99 -8.23 7.12
CA ALA A 222 -16.24 -7.85 6.46
C ALA A 222 -16.10 -7.64 4.94
N ILE A 223 -14.94 -7.16 4.50
CA ILE A 223 -14.61 -6.97 3.09
C ILE A 223 -13.66 -8.03 2.53
N GLY A 224 -13.60 -9.20 3.18
CA GLY A 224 -12.87 -10.38 2.70
C GLY A 224 -11.36 -10.25 2.73
N VAL A 225 -10.81 -9.50 3.68
CA VAL A 225 -9.35 -9.44 3.91
C VAL A 225 -8.92 -10.60 4.79
N VAL A 226 -7.79 -11.20 4.45
CA VAL A 226 -7.15 -12.24 5.27
C VAL A 226 -6.19 -11.55 6.23
N ILE A 227 -6.33 -11.81 7.53
CA ILE A 227 -5.43 -11.27 8.56
C ILE A 227 -4.53 -12.40 9.05
N LEU A 228 -3.21 -12.20 8.92
CA LEU A 228 -2.18 -13.08 9.46
C LEU A 228 -1.49 -12.36 10.60
N GLU A 229 -1.73 -12.83 11.82
CA GLU A 229 -1.02 -12.39 13.01
C GLU A 229 0.15 -13.32 13.26
N ASN A 230 1.35 -12.82 13.01
CA ASN A 230 2.58 -13.58 13.13
C ASN A 230 3.16 -13.42 14.54
N GLU A 231 3.72 -14.51 15.07
CA GLU A 231 4.61 -14.43 16.23
C GLU A 231 5.81 -13.52 15.88
N MET A 232 6.06 -12.53 16.73
CA MET A 232 7.15 -11.58 16.54
C MET A 232 8.50 -12.28 16.79
N PRO A 233 9.45 -12.24 15.83
CA PRO A 233 10.79 -12.79 16.03
C PRO A 233 11.47 -12.18 17.26
N GLU A 234 12.17 -13.00 18.07
CA GLU A 234 12.96 -12.51 19.22
C GLU A 234 14.08 -11.56 18.77
N GLU A 235 14.77 -11.89 17.67
CA GLU A 235 15.78 -11.04 17.06
C GLU A 235 15.18 -10.24 15.91
N HIS A 236 15.06 -8.92 16.08
CA HIS A 236 14.50 -8.02 15.06
C HIS A 236 15.48 -7.75 13.90
N GLY A 237 16.77 -8.02 14.12
CA GLY A 237 17.84 -7.69 13.19
C GLY A 237 18.07 -6.18 13.02
N ALA A 238 18.96 -5.82 12.11
CA ALA A 238 19.27 -4.44 11.80
C ALA A 238 18.06 -3.70 11.23
N SER A 239 17.72 -2.53 11.79
CA SER A 239 16.58 -1.70 11.33
C SER A 239 15.26 -2.47 11.14
N ASN A 240 15.02 -3.48 11.99
CA ASN A 240 13.84 -4.36 11.95
C ASN A 240 13.72 -5.23 10.68
N ILE A 241 14.85 -5.55 10.02
CA ILE A 241 14.86 -6.37 8.81
C ILE A 241 14.23 -7.75 9.00
N CYS A 242 14.43 -8.41 10.15
CA CYS A 242 13.83 -9.72 10.41
C CYS A 242 12.31 -9.62 10.51
N LEU A 243 11.80 -8.52 11.07
CA LEU A 243 10.37 -8.24 11.12
C LEU A 243 9.79 -8.10 9.70
N GLN A 244 10.49 -7.35 8.83
CA GLN A 244 10.09 -7.16 7.44
C GLN A 244 10.12 -8.45 6.63
N LEU A 245 11.19 -9.23 6.76
CA LEU A 245 11.35 -10.52 6.08
C LEU A 245 10.26 -11.50 6.51
N LYS A 246 10.07 -11.69 7.82
CA LYS A 246 9.07 -12.62 8.38
C LYS A 246 7.67 -12.29 7.87
N SER A 247 7.18 -11.08 8.12
CA SER A 247 5.81 -10.70 7.77
C SER A 247 5.58 -10.69 6.24
N SER A 248 6.57 -10.29 5.43
CA SER A 248 6.45 -10.35 3.95
C SER A 248 6.43 -11.79 3.44
N LEU A 249 7.27 -12.66 4.01
CA LEU A 249 7.38 -14.06 3.63
C LEU A 249 6.10 -14.83 3.97
N GLU A 250 5.58 -14.70 5.19
CA GLU A 250 4.38 -15.40 5.65
C GLU A 250 3.15 -15.03 4.81
N GLY A 251 2.97 -13.73 4.50
CA GLY A 251 1.90 -13.29 3.61
C GLY A 251 2.04 -13.85 2.18
N THR A 252 3.27 -13.95 1.67
CA THR A 252 3.52 -14.51 0.34
C THR A 252 3.33 -16.03 0.30
N LEU A 253 3.76 -16.74 1.35
CA LEU A 253 3.53 -18.18 1.52
C LEU A 253 2.04 -18.49 1.58
N TRP A 254 1.30 -17.74 2.40
CA TRP A 254 -0.15 -17.90 2.47
C TRP A 254 -0.80 -17.72 1.11
N ALA A 255 -0.42 -16.66 0.37
CA ALA A 255 -0.93 -16.42 -0.98
C ALA A 255 -0.66 -17.60 -1.92
N GLN A 256 0.57 -18.14 -1.88
CA GLN A 256 0.98 -19.26 -2.73
C GLN A 256 0.23 -20.56 -2.40
N GLU A 257 -0.05 -20.81 -1.12
CA GLU A 257 -0.63 -22.08 -0.65
C GLU A 257 -2.16 -22.09 -0.66
N ASN A 258 -2.80 -20.92 -0.55
CA ASN A 258 -4.24 -20.80 -0.31
C ASN A 258 -4.99 -20.06 -1.44
N SER A 259 -4.30 -19.69 -2.52
CA SER A 259 -4.95 -19.04 -3.67
C SER A 259 -4.25 -19.38 -4.98
N ASP A 260 -5.00 -19.35 -6.08
CA ASP A 260 -4.48 -19.63 -7.43
C ASP A 260 -3.74 -18.43 -8.06
N VAL A 261 -3.12 -17.58 -7.24
CA VAL A 261 -2.48 -16.35 -7.70
C VAL A 261 -1.13 -16.63 -8.35
N LYS A 262 -0.86 -15.93 -9.45
CA LYS A 262 0.43 -15.98 -10.16
C LYS A 262 1.40 -14.92 -9.64
N TYR A 263 0.88 -13.77 -9.20
CA TYR A 263 1.67 -12.61 -8.81
C TYR A 263 1.34 -12.16 -7.39
N VAL A 264 2.32 -11.51 -6.76
CA VAL A 264 2.15 -10.85 -5.47
C VAL A 264 2.64 -9.41 -5.59
N LEU A 265 1.82 -8.47 -5.11
CA LEU A 265 2.27 -7.14 -4.70
C LEU A 265 2.53 -7.17 -3.20
N LYS A 266 3.78 -7.01 -2.79
CA LYS A 266 4.13 -6.69 -1.41
C LYS A 266 4.16 -5.17 -1.25
N THR A 267 3.48 -4.66 -0.23
CA THR A 267 3.57 -3.25 0.21
C THR A 267 3.53 -3.17 1.74
N ARG A 268 3.59 -1.97 2.31
CA ARG A 268 3.55 -1.75 3.77
C ARG A 268 2.24 -1.12 4.24
N THR A 269 1.92 -1.32 5.52
CA THR A 269 0.75 -0.74 6.20
C THR A 269 0.75 0.80 6.23
N ASP A 270 1.93 1.42 6.13
CA ASP A 270 2.15 2.87 6.08
C ASP A 270 2.29 3.41 4.64
N GLN A 271 1.94 2.60 3.62
CA GLN A 271 2.03 2.97 2.21
C GLN A 271 0.68 2.89 1.50
N ARG A 272 0.49 3.74 0.50
CA ARG A 272 -0.71 3.76 -0.34
C ARG A 272 -0.34 4.09 -1.79
N ILE A 273 -0.92 3.34 -2.73
CA ILE A 273 -0.80 3.59 -4.16
C ILE A 273 -2.08 4.25 -4.63
N PHE A 274 -1.97 5.46 -5.21
CA PHE A 274 -3.14 6.20 -5.64
C PHE A 274 -3.56 5.92 -7.09
N LEU A 275 -2.65 5.47 -7.97
CA LEU A 275 -2.97 5.14 -9.37
C LEU A 275 -4.00 4.01 -9.44
N PRO A 276 -5.25 4.20 -9.90
CA PRO A 276 -6.29 3.18 -9.77
C PRO A 276 -5.98 1.82 -10.44
N ASP A 277 -5.30 1.80 -11.58
CA ASP A 277 -4.99 0.59 -12.34
C ASP A 277 -3.55 0.07 -12.12
N PHE A 278 -2.95 0.38 -10.97
CA PHE A 278 -1.55 0.05 -10.67
C PHE A 278 -1.18 -1.42 -10.88
N LEU A 279 -2.06 -2.38 -10.58
CA LEU A 279 -1.77 -3.81 -10.82
C LEU A 279 -1.74 -4.14 -12.32
N THR A 280 -2.65 -3.57 -13.11
CA THR A 280 -2.66 -3.73 -14.56
C THR A 280 -1.40 -3.14 -15.18
N TYR A 281 -1.03 -1.94 -14.72
CA TYR A 281 0.22 -1.28 -15.11
C TYR A 281 1.44 -2.18 -14.82
N MET A 282 1.58 -2.66 -13.58
CA MET A 282 2.70 -3.53 -13.19
C MET A 282 2.73 -4.85 -13.98
N LYS A 283 1.59 -5.50 -14.21
CA LYS A 283 1.52 -6.71 -15.06
C LYS A 283 1.98 -6.44 -16.48
N ASN A 284 1.59 -5.30 -17.05
CA ASN A 284 2.02 -4.90 -18.39
C ASN A 284 3.52 -4.61 -18.46
N MET A 285 4.11 -4.06 -17.38
CA MET A 285 5.55 -3.89 -17.28
C MET A 285 6.29 -5.24 -17.33
N LEU A 286 5.88 -6.23 -16.52
CA LEU A 286 6.48 -7.57 -16.57
C LEU A 286 6.31 -8.26 -17.94
N LYS A 287 5.13 -8.11 -18.56
CA LYS A 287 4.87 -8.66 -19.90
C LYS A 287 5.76 -8.04 -20.98
N THR A 288 6.04 -6.74 -20.86
CA THR A 288 6.86 -5.98 -21.83
C THR A 288 8.33 -6.28 -21.64
N PHE A 289 8.80 -6.28 -20.40
CA PHE A 289 10.20 -6.46 -20.03
C PHE A 289 10.39 -7.86 -19.46
N LYS A 290 10.60 -8.84 -20.35
CA LYS A 290 10.74 -10.24 -19.97
C LYS A 290 12.05 -10.49 -19.21
N VAL A 291 12.00 -11.42 -18.26
CA VAL A 291 13.19 -11.91 -17.55
C VAL A 291 14.18 -12.53 -18.53
N SER A 292 15.46 -12.36 -18.27
CA SER A 292 16.55 -12.96 -19.07
C SER A 292 17.57 -13.70 -18.21
N SER A 293 17.23 -13.96 -16.95
CA SER A 293 18.04 -14.66 -15.96
C SER A 293 17.48 -16.05 -15.66
N ASP A 294 18.36 -17.03 -15.49
CA ASP A 294 17.98 -18.36 -15.04
C ASP A 294 17.68 -18.35 -13.53
N GLY A 295 16.61 -19.06 -13.13
CA GLY A 295 16.23 -19.19 -11.71
C GLY A 295 15.12 -18.26 -11.23
N MET A 296 14.58 -17.42 -12.11
CA MET A 296 13.37 -16.64 -11.86
C MET A 296 12.29 -16.93 -12.90
N ALA A 297 11.02 -16.78 -12.52
CA ALA A 297 9.90 -16.95 -13.43
C ALA A 297 9.60 -15.66 -14.21
N GLU A 298 9.67 -14.51 -13.55
CA GLU A 298 9.47 -13.18 -14.12
C GLU A 298 10.46 -12.20 -13.47
N ARG A 299 10.55 -10.97 -13.99
CA ARG A 299 11.30 -9.92 -13.28
C ARG A 299 10.56 -9.50 -12.01
N ILE A 300 11.28 -8.88 -11.08
CA ILE A 300 10.69 -8.20 -9.91
C ILE A 300 10.66 -6.70 -10.18
N ILE A 301 9.50 -6.08 -9.98
CA ILE A 301 9.33 -4.63 -10.00
C ILE A 301 9.70 -4.07 -8.64
N PHE A 302 10.56 -3.07 -8.62
CA PHE A 302 10.90 -2.25 -7.46
C PHE A 302 10.50 -0.78 -7.70
N LEU A 303 10.33 -0.02 -6.62
CA LEU A 303 10.10 1.42 -6.70
C LEU A 303 11.41 2.15 -7.04
N GLY A 304 11.37 3.05 -8.02
CA GLY A 304 12.48 3.92 -8.38
C GLY A 304 12.51 5.22 -7.57
N GLY A 305 13.65 5.89 -7.59
CA GLY A 305 13.85 7.18 -6.93
C GLY A 305 14.20 7.07 -5.44
N PHE A 306 13.19 6.81 -4.60
CA PHE A 306 13.33 6.84 -3.15
C PHE A 306 14.13 5.64 -2.63
N GLN A 307 15.25 5.89 -1.96
CA GLN A 307 16.17 4.85 -1.43
C GLN A 307 16.57 3.80 -2.49
N SER A 308 16.77 4.23 -3.73
CA SER A 308 17.29 3.36 -4.80
C SER A 308 18.38 4.08 -5.58
N SER A 309 19.50 3.43 -5.82
CA SER A 309 20.70 4.05 -6.39
C SER A 309 21.26 3.22 -7.54
N VAL A 310 21.81 3.91 -8.54
CA VAL A 310 22.53 3.28 -9.66
C VAL A 310 23.98 2.96 -9.27
N VAL A 311 24.56 3.77 -8.38
CA VAL A 311 26.01 3.77 -8.06
C VAL A 311 26.33 3.10 -6.73
N CYS A 312 25.30 2.80 -5.93
CA CYS A 312 25.42 1.99 -4.72
C CYS A 312 24.92 0.58 -5.06
N PRO A 313 25.80 -0.44 -5.08
CA PRO A 313 25.43 -1.80 -5.46
C PRO A 313 24.27 -2.34 -4.64
N PHE A 314 23.26 -2.90 -5.31
CA PHE A 314 22.08 -3.54 -4.72
C PHE A 314 21.17 -2.65 -3.86
N GLU A 315 21.40 -1.33 -3.82
CA GLU A 315 20.50 -0.38 -3.16
C GLU A 315 19.24 -0.17 -4.04
N VAL A 316 18.25 -1.05 -3.87
CA VAL A 316 16.90 -0.97 -4.45
C VAL A 316 15.85 -0.97 -3.35
N SER A 317 14.74 -0.27 -3.57
CA SER A 317 13.66 -0.20 -2.59
C SER A 317 13.07 -1.58 -2.28
N ASP A 318 13.16 -2.01 -1.03
CA ASP A 318 12.68 -3.32 -0.55
C ASP A 318 11.24 -3.27 0.01
N PHE A 319 10.70 -2.07 0.15
CA PHE A 319 9.45 -1.82 0.84
C PHE A 319 8.22 -2.07 -0.05
N LEU A 320 8.36 -1.96 -1.37
CA LEU A 320 7.35 -2.33 -2.37
C LEU A 320 7.99 -3.23 -3.42
N ALA A 321 7.41 -4.40 -3.64
CA ALA A 321 7.88 -5.34 -4.68
C ALA A 321 6.68 -6.01 -5.37
N PHE A 322 6.74 -6.14 -6.70
CA PHE A 322 5.73 -6.86 -7.47
C PHE A 322 6.36 -7.85 -8.45
N GLY A 323 5.88 -9.09 -8.47
CA GLY A 323 6.49 -10.13 -9.29
C GLY A 323 5.73 -11.43 -9.22
N ASN A 324 6.27 -12.48 -9.85
CA ASN A 324 5.75 -13.83 -9.66
C ASN A 324 5.80 -14.21 -8.17
N VAL A 325 4.77 -14.90 -7.68
CA VAL A 325 4.65 -15.28 -6.27
C VAL A 325 5.89 -16.04 -5.75
N GLY A 326 6.47 -16.94 -6.55
CA GLY A 326 7.67 -17.68 -6.18
C GLY A 326 8.93 -16.80 -6.10
N ASP A 327 9.06 -15.84 -7.01
CA ASP A 327 10.19 -14.89 -7.03
C ASP A 327 10.12 -13.92 -5.85
N ILE A 328 8.93 -13.38 -5.54
CA ILE A 328 8.70 -12.52 -4.37
C ILE A 328 8.93 -13.28 -3.07
N ARG A 329 8.50 -14.53 -2.98
CA ARG A 329 8.78 -15.39 -1.81
C ARG A 329 10.29 -15.54 -1.62
N ASN A 330 11.01 -15.86 -2.69
CA ASN A 330 12.45 -16.08 -2.63
C ASN A 330 13.22 -14.79 -2.26
N LEU A 331 12.74 -13.62 -2.69
CA LEU A 331 13.28 -12.31 -2.31
C LEU A 331 13.28 -12.13 -0.79
N TYR A 332 12.17 -12.43 -0.12
CA TYR A 332 12.02 -12.26 1.33
C TYR A 332 12.39 -13.51 2.16
N SER A 333 13.01 -14.53 1.56
CA SER A 333 13.31 -15.80 2.25
C SER A 333 14.70 -15.85 2.94
N SER A 334 15.40 -14.72 3.05
CA SER A 334 16.71 -14.67 3.71
C SER A 334 16.57 -14.70 5.24
N SER A 335 17.67 -14.99 5.95
CA SER A 335 17.68 -14.99 7.42
C SER A 335 17.54 -13.60 8.04
N GLY A 336 17.98 -12.54 7.35
CA GLY A 336 18.08 -11.20 7.95
C GLY A 336 19.25 -11.05 8.91
N ILE A 337 20.19 -12.00 8.89
CA ILE A 337 21.37 -12.05 9.75
C ILE A 337 22.62 -12.01 8.87
N ASP A 338 23.47 -11.03 9.13
CA ASP A 338 24.79 -10.83 8.51
C ASP A 338 25.63 -9.92 9.41
N GLU A 339 26.93 -10.18 9.50
CA GLU A 339 27.84 -9.36 10.31
C GLU A 339 28.03 -7.94 9.74
N LYS A 340 27.77 -7.76 8.44
CA LYS A 340 27.88 -6.47 7.74
C LYS A 340 26.61 -5.62 7.88
N LEU A 341 25.50 -6.19 8.38
CA LEU A 341 24.24 -5.46 8.52
C LEU A 341 24.36 -4.29 9.51
N ILE A 342 23.99 -3.09 9.06
CA ILE A 342 24.04 -1.88 9.89
C ILE A 342 22.72 -1.66 10.62
N TYR A 343 22.75 -1.76 11.96
CA TYR A 343 21.54 -1.64 12.78
C TYR A 343 20.80 -0.32 12.64
N ASN A 344 21.50 0.74 12.25
CA ASN A 344 20.91 2.04 12.00
C ASN A 344 21.83 2.85 11.07
N GLY A 345 21.65 2.72 9.75
CA GLY A 345 22.57 3.28 8.76
C GLY A 345 22.80 4.79 8.90
N MET A 346 21.79 5.54 9.32
CA MET A 346 21.91 6.98 9.57
C MET A 346 22.66 7.34 10.86
N SER A 347 22.87 6.41 11.79
CA SER A 347 23.62 6.69 13.03
C SER A 347 25.10 6.31 12.92
N ASN A 348 25.49 5.44 11.98
CA ASN A 348 26.90 5.11 11.72
C ASN A 348 27.56 6.24 10.89
N PRO A 349 28.45 7.06 11.49
CA PRO A 349 29.06 8.19 10.79
C PRO A 349 29.97 7.74 9.64
N ASP A 350 30.63 6.59 9.77
CA ASP A 350 31.58 6.10 8.77
C ASP A 350 30.85 5.62 7.50
N TYR A 351 29.77 4.87 7.67
CA TYR A 351 28.89 4.51 6.55
C TYR A 351 28.30 5.76 5.89
N ARG A 352 27.75 6.71 6.67
CA ARG A 352 27.20 7.95 6.12
C ARG A 352 28.22 8.77 5.34
N ASN A 353 29.42 8.94 5.89
CA ASN A 353 30.49 9.69 5.24
C ASN A 353 30.97 8.98 3.98
N THR A 354 31.09 7.65 4.02
CA THR A 354 31.46 6.83 2.86
C THR A 354 30.39 6.93 1.77
N ARG A 355 29.11 6.75 2.12
CA ARG A 355 27.99 6.89 1.19
C ARG A 355 27.90 8.29 0.61
N ALA A 356 28.02 9.34 1.44
CA ALA A 356 28.02 10.72 0.96
C ALA A 356 29.21 11.01 0.05
N ALA A 357 30.40 10.46 0.34
CA ALA A 357 31.56 10.58 -0.53
C ALA A 357 31.31 9.87 -1.87
N VAL A 358 30.81 8.63 -1.86
CA VAL A 358 30.48 7.90 -3.10
C VAL A 358 29.44 8.66 -3.92
N LEU A 359 28.36 9.13 -3.30
CA LEU A 359 27.34 9.90 -4.01
C LEU A 359 27.88 11.21 -4.55
N ARG A 360 28.72 11.95 -3.81
CA ARG A 360 29.32 13.20 -4.28
C ARG A 360 30.35 12.95 -5.39
N ASP A 361 31.21 11.96 -5.21
CA ASP A 361 32.22 11.63 -6.22
C ASP A 361 31.53 11.10 -7.49
N SER A 362 30.37 10.45 -7.34
CA SER A 362 29.49 10.03 -8.44
C SER A 362 28.51 11.10 -8.90
N SER A 363 28.38 12.23 -8.21
CA SER A 363 27.41 13.27 -8.58
C SER A 363 27.87 14.08 -9.79
N HIS A 364 29.13 13.90 -10.19
CA HIS A 364 29.63 14.38 -11.48
C HIS A 364 29.18 13.48 -12.64
N TYR A 365 28.68 12.29 -12.31
CA TYR A 365 28.21 11.25 -13.19
C TYR A 365 26.68 11.22 -13.13
N ASP A 366 26.04 12.32 -13.53
CA ASP A 366 24.58 12.48 -13.58
C ASP A 366 23.89 11.55 -14.62
N ASN A 367 24.63 10.63 -15.24
CA ASN A 367 24.08 9.60 -16.09
C ASN A 367 24.81 8.26 -15.92
N ILE A 368 24.14 7.17 -16.27
CA ILE A 368 24.68 5.81 -16.23
C ILE A 368 25.92 5.61 -17.12
N TYR A 369 26.07 6.37 -18.21
CA TYR A 369 27.20 6.26 -19.13
C TYR A 369 28.52 6.55 -18.44
N ALA A 370 28.53 7.48 -17.50
CA ALA A 370 29.73 7.76 -16.73
C ALA A 370 30.13 6.64 -15.76
N VAL A 371 29.17 5.82 -15.28
CA VAL A 371 29.48 4.58 -14.55
C VAL A 371 30.11 3.55 -15.48
N TYR A 372 29.63 3.46 -16.72
CA TYR A 372 30.24 2.60 -17.75
C TYR A 372 31.64 3.06 -18.18
N GLU A 373 31.94 4.35 -18.07
CA GLU A 373 33.27 4.91 -18.36
C GLU A 373 34.31 4.58 -17.28
N MET A 374 33.88 4.24 -16.06
CA MET A 374 34.79 3.83 -14.98
C MET A 374 35.46 2.51 -15.34
N SER A 375 36.77 2.42 -15.11
CA SER A 375 37.49 1.14 -15.18
C SER A 375 37.00 0.18 -14.08
N PRO A 376 37.14 -1.14 -14.28
CA PRO A 376 36.79 -2.12 -13.25
C PRO A 376 37.49 -1.87 -11.90
N ASP A 377 38.72 -1.38 -11.92
CA ASP A 377 39.48 -1.08 -10.70
C ASP A 377 38.92 0.14 -9.95
N GLU A 378 38.47 1.17 -10.68
CA GLU A 378 37.80 2.34 -10.09
C GLU A 378 36.46 1.96 -9.45
N ARG A 379 35.66 1.13 -10.14
CA ARG A 379 34.37 0.64 -9.59
C ARG A 379 34.56 -0.20 -8.34
N LYS A 380 35.54 -1.12 -8.36
CA LYS A 380 35.88 -1.93 -7.18
C LYS A 380 36.34 -1.07 -6.02
N LEU A 381 37.23 -0.09 -6.26
CA LEU A 381 37.72 0.80 -5.20
C LEU A 381 36.60 1.62 -4.55
N GLN A 382 35.63 2.07 -5.35
CA GLN A 382 34.47 2.81 -4.89
C GLN A 382 33.52 1.92 -4.06
N CYS A 383 33.17 0.74 -4.59
CA CYS A 383 32.14 -0.12 -4.02
C CYS A 383 32.63 -0.93 -2.81
N ASN A 384 33.90 -1.35 -2.78
CA ASN A 384 34.44 -2.14 -1.67
C ASN A 384 34.41 -1.40 -0.33
N LYS A 385 34.37 -0.06 -0.34
CA LYS A 385 34.17 0.73 0.87
C LYS A 385 32.73 0.69 1.38
N LEU A 386 31.76 0.71 0.46
CA LEU A 386 30.34 0.63 0.80
C LEU A 386 29.98 -0.77 1.31
N MET A 387 30.45 -1.81 0.62
CA MET A 387 30.11 -3.21 0.92
C MET A 387 30.67 -3.77 2.23
N LYS A 388 31.39 -2.95 3.00
CA LYS A 388 31.67 -3.23 4.42
C LYS A 388 30.41 -3.15 5.29
N TYR A 389 29.39 -2.48 4.78
CA TYR A 389 28.14 -2.20 5.43
C TYR A 389 26.99 -2.61 4.51
N LEU A 390 25.99 -3.26 5.07
CA LEU A 390 24.75 -3.59 4.38
C LEU A 390 23.61 -2.91 5.12
N ASP A 391 22.94 -1.95 4.49
CA ASP A 391 21.59 -1.59 4.91
C ASP A 391 20.60 -2.72 4.55
N PRO A 392 19.40 -2.74 5.18
CA PRO A 392 18.40 -3.78 4.92
C PRO A 392 18.06 -3.96 3.45
N GLU A 393 17.88 -2.85 2.74
CA GLU A 393 17.53 -2.78 1.32
C GLU A 393 18.58 -3.53 0.47
N THR A 394 19.84 -3.14 0.65
CA THR A 394 21.00 -3.75 -0.02
C THR A 394 21.13 -5.23 0.32
N TYR A 395 20.96 -5.60 1.59
CA TYR A 395 21.06 -6.99 2.03
C TYR A 395 20.01 -7.87 1.35
N ILE A 396 18.75 -7.43 1.27
CA ILE A 396 17.66 -8.24 0.70
C ILE A 396 17.92 -8.53 -0.78
N ALA A 397 18.24 -7.49 -1.56
CA ALA A 397 18.50 -7.65 -2.99
C ALA A 397 19.78 -8.46 -3.27
N LEU A 398 20.87 -8.19 -2.55
CA LEU A 398 22.13 -8.94 -2.68
C LEU A 398 21.95 -10.42 -2.29
N SER A 399 21.29 -10.68 -1.15
CA SER A 399 21.03 -12.04 -0.66
C SER A 399 20.16 -12.83 -1.65
N PHE A 400 19.16 -12.17 -2.25
CA PHE A 400 18.37 -12.78 -3.32
C PHE A 400 19.25 -13.13 -4.52
N TYR A 401 20.04 -12.19 -5.02
CA TYR A 401 20.92 -12.41 -6.16
C TYR A 401 21.91 -13.55 -5.90
N GLU A 402 22.58 -13.57 -4.77
CA GLU A 402 23.55 -14.62 -4.42
C GLU A 402 22.91 -16.00 -4.24
N ARG A 403 21.74 -16.09 -3.60
CA ARG A 403 21.09 -17.38 -3.31
C ARG A 403 20.35 -17.95 -4.51
N VAL A 404 19.66 -17.11 -5.26
CA VAL A 404 18.70 -17.54 -6.28
C VAL A 404 19.31 -17.50 -7.67
N ILE A 405 19.97 -16.38 -8.01
CA ILE A 405 20.50 -16.13 -9.35
C ILE A 405 21.90 -16.72 -9.49
N LEU A 406 22.84 -16.24 -8.69
CA LEU A 406 24.25 -16.61 -8.78
C LEU A 406 24.53 -17.98 -8.15
N LYS A 407 23.73 -18.40 -7.17
CA LYS A 407 23.86 -19.64 -6.39
C LYS A 407 25.22 -19.78 -5.68
N ARG A 408 25.87 -18.66 -5.41
CA ARG A 408 27.10 -18.53 -4.61
C ARG A 408 27.22 -17.09 -4.12
N LYS A 409 28.10 -16.87 -3.15
CA LYS A 409 28.52 -15.53 -2.74
C LYS A 409 29.38 -14.88 -3.83
N ILE A 410 29.29 -13.55 -3.92
CA ILE A 410 30.20 -12.74 -4.73
C ILE A 410 31.55 -12.66 -4.00
N ASP A 411 32.65 -12.89 -4.72
CA ASP A 411 34.00 -12.78 -4.18
C ASP A 411 34.41 -11.30 -4.05
N GLU A 412 35.19 -10.96 -3.03
CA GLU A 412 35.67 -9.58 -2.81
C GLU A 412 36.55 -9.04 -3.97
N ALA A 413 37.12 -9.94 -4.78
CA ALA A 413 37.88 -9.58 -5.98
C ALA A 413 36.99 -9.29 -7.21
N GLU A 414 35.71 -9.67 -7.17
CA GLU A 414 34.76 -9.44 -8.27
C GLU A 414 34.25 -8.00 -8.29
N ASP A 415 33.80 -7.55 -9.45
CA ASP A 415 33.21 -6.22 -9.61
C ASP A 415 31.74 -6.27 -9.20
N ILE A 416 31.46 -5.93 -7.94
CA ILE A 416 30.09 -6.00 -7.40
C ILE A 416 29.13 -5.03 -8.10
N LEU A 417 29.62 -3.91 -8.63
CA LEU A 417 28.77 -2.97 -9.36
C LEU A 417 28.32 -3.60 -10.68
N GLU A 418 29.21 -4.32 -11.36
CA GLU A 418 28.87 -5.08 -12.57
C GLU A 418 27.81 -6.17 -12.28
N HIS A 419 27.95 -6.88 -11.15
CA HIS A 419 26.92 -7.83 -10.70
C HIS A 419 25.57 -7.15 -10.45
N TYR A 420 25.58 -5.96 -9.85
CA TYR A 420 24.37 -5.19 -9.62
C TYR A 420 23.73 -4.69 -10.92
N LEU A 421 24.52 -4.16 -11.85
CA LEU A 421 24.03 -3.75 -13.18
C LEU A 421 23.45 -4.94 -13.94
N THR A 422 24.08 -6.12 -13.84
CA THR A 422 23.55 -7.37 -14.38
C THR A 422 22.21 -7.74 -13.74
N PHE A 423 22.10 -7.66 -12.41
CA PHE A 423 20.83 -7.88 -11.69
C PHE A 423 19.73 -6.92 -12.17
N LEU A 424 20.02 -5.61 -12.27
CA LEU A 424 19.06 -4.63 -12.77
C LEU A 424 18.62 -4.92 -14.21
N LYS A 425 19.58 -5.32 -15.05
CA LYS A 425 19.36 -5.61 -16.47
C LYS A 425 18.61 -6.91 -16.71
N GLU A 426 18.78 -7.93 -15.89
CA GLU A 426 18.27 -9.29 -16.18
C GLU A 426 17.11 -9.72 -15.27
N CYS A 427 17.03 -9.15 -14.05
CA CYS A 427 16.11 -9.61 -13.00
C CYS A 427 15.10 -8.55 -12.54
N ALA A 428 15.39 -7.25 -12.73
CA ALA A 428 14.56 -6.17 -12.18
C ALA A 428 13.83 -5.36 -13.25
N VAL A 429 12.75 -4.71 -12.83
CA VAL A 429 12.09 -3.58 -13.51
C VAL A 429 11.95 -2.46 -12.50
N ILE A 430 12.25 -1.23 -12.90
CA ILE A 430 12.14 -0.07 -12.01
C ILE A 430 10.95 0.78 -12.43
N VAL A 431 10.13 1.17 -11.46
CA VAL A 431 8.98 2.04 -11.65
C VAL A 431 9.06 3.20 -10.67
N ASP A 432 9.12 4.42 -11.18
CA ASP A 432 9.17 5.62 -10.33
C ASP A 432 7.95 5.74 -9.42
N SER A 433 8.17 6.23 -8.20
CA SER A 433 7.12 6.42 -7.19
C SER A 433 5.99 7.33 -7.68
N GLU A 434 6.35 8.38 -8.43
CA GLU A 434 5.41 9.35 -9.00
C GLU A 434 4.48 8.70 -10.04
N ARG A 435 4.95 7.69 -10.78
CA ARG A 435 4.11 6.98 -11.76
C ARG A 435 3.01 6.16 -11.10
N LEU A 436 3.26 5.66 -9.91
CA LEU A 436 2.27 4.94 -9.11
C LEU A 436 1.40 5.88 -8.27
N LEU A 437 1.69 7.18 -8.28
CA LEU A 437 1.12 8.13 -7.32
C LEU A 437 1.31 7.58 -5.90
N PHE A 438 2.52 7.13 -5.59
CA PHE A 438 2.84 6.43 -4.35
C PHE A 438 2.94 7.44 -3.19
N TYR A 439 2.39 7.04 -2.05
CA TYR A 439 2.37 7.81 -0.82
C TYR A 439 2.90 6.98 0.35
N TRP A 440 3.71 7.62 1.20
CA TRP A 440 4.28 7.00 2.39
C TRP A 440 4.00 7.85 3.62
N PHE A 441 3.05 7.39 4.45
CA PHE A 441 2.58 8.09 5.64
C PHE A 441 3.73 8.45 6.61
N LYS A 442 4.62 7.51 6.88
CA LYS A 442 5.77 7.70 7.79
C LYS A 442 6.71 8.84 7.36
N TYR A 443 6.81 9.14 6.07
CA TYR A 443 7.76 10.10 5.51
C TYR A 443 7.06 11.24 4.76
N GLU A 444 5.81 11.55 5.12
CA GLU A 444 5.01 12.61 4.48
C GLU A 444 5.78 13.94 4.36
N ASN A 445 6.51 14.33 5.40
CA ASN A 445 7.30 15.58 5.40
C ASN A 445 8.52 15.56 4.46
N ARG A 446 9.03 14.37 4.08
CA ARG A 446 10.19 14.23 3.17
C ARG A 446 9.78 14.14 1.71
N PHE A 447 8.58 13.63 1.45
CA PHE A 447 8.03 13.50 0.10
C PHE A 447 7.94 14.84 -0.65
N TYR A 448 7.77 15.95 0.07
CA TYR A 448 7.76 17.29 -0.52
C TYR A 448 9.12 17.78 -1.04
N TYR A 449 10.22 17.15 -0.63
CA TYR A 449 11.59 17.59 -0.94
C TYR A 449 12.43 16.56 -1.69
N GLU A 450 12.01 15.28 -1.69
CA GLU A 450 12.74 14.16 -2.28
C GLU A 450 11.94 13.57 -3.47
N SER A 451 11.94 14.26 -4.62
CA SER A 451 11.44 13.70 -5.88
C SER A 451 12.48 12.77 -6.51
N SER A 452 12.03 11.70 -7.16
CA SER A 452 12.89 10.78 -7.93
C SER A 452 13.71 11.49 -9.01
N LEU A 453 13.21 12.64 -9.49
CA LEU A 453 13.84 13.50 -10.50
C LEU A 453 14.94 14.41 -9.94
N VAL A 454 15.03 14.55 -8.62
CA VAL A 454 15.92 15.53 -7.95
C VAL A 454 17.03 14.84 -7.14
N SER A 455 16.89 13.54 -6.84
CA SER A 455 17.90 12.78 -6.11
C SER A 455 19.10 12.43 -7.00
N MET A 456 20.28 12.93 -6.64
CA MET A 456 21.54 12.61 -7.33
C MET A 456 21.83 11.11 -7.26
N GLY A 457 22.04 10.47 -8.42
CA GLY A 457 22.34 9.03 -8.52
C GLY A 457 21.14 8.10 -8.34
N SER A 458 19.90 8.61 -8.37
CA SER A 458 18.72 7.76 -8.22
C SER A 458 18.55 6.77 -9.36
N LEU A 459 18.10 5.58 -8.98
CA LEU A 459 17.62 4.59 -9.91
C LEU A 459 16.18 4.93 -10.31
N THR A 460 16.03 5.74 -11.36
CA THR A 460 14.74 6.04 -11.99
C THR A 460 14.40 5.03 -13.07
N THR A 461 13.15 5.01 -13.54
CA THR A 461 12.75 4.22 -14.71
C THR A 461 13.61 4.56 -15.92
N SER A 462 13.97 5.83 -16.11
CA SER A 462 14.81 6.26 -17.25
C SER A 462 16.22 5.69 -17.15
N ALA A 463 16.86 5.81 -15.99
CA ALA A 463 18.20 5.27 -15.76
C ALA A 463 18.22 3.74 -15.92
N TRP A 464 17.18 3.06 -15.41
CA TRP A 464 17.03 1.62 -15.61
C TRP A 464 16.84 1.23 -17.08
N MET A 465 16.10 2.02 -17.88
CA MET A 465 15.93 1.75 -19.31
C MET A 465 17.25 1.86 -20.08
N ASP A 466 18.11 2.81 -19.71
CA ASP A 466 19.46 2.89 -20.29
C ASP A 466 20.31 1.65 -19.92
N ILE A 467 20.20 1.12 -18.70
CA ILE A 467 20.84 -0.14 -18.29
C ILE A 467 20.26 -1.34 -19.06
N TYR A 468 18.94 -1.37 -19.23
CA TYR A 468 18.24 -2.46 -19.92
C TYR A 468 18.66 -2.55 -21.39
N TYR A 469 18.76 -1.41 -22.09
CA TYR A 469 19.11 -1.34 -23.50
C TYR A 469 20.62 -1.26 -23.78
N SER A 470 21.48 -1.16 -22.77
CA SER A 470 22.93 -1.15 -22.99
C SER A 470 23.37 -2.41 -23.74
N GLU A 471 24.37 -2.29 -24.62
CA GLU A 471 25.06 -3.47 -25.15
C GLU A 471 26.04 -4.00 -24.07
N LYS A 472 26.27 -5.32 -24.03
CA LYS A 472 27.25 -5.93 -23.11
C LYS A 472 28.67 -5.71 -23.60
#